data_AF-A0A970F166-F1
#
_entry.id   AF-A0A970F166-F1
#
_cell.length_a   1.000
_cell.length_b   1.000
_cell.length_c   1.000
_cell.angle_alpha   90.00
_cell.angle_beta   90.00
_cell.angle_gamma   90.00
#
_symmetry.space_group_name_H-M   'P 1'
#
loop_
_entity.id
_entity.type
_entity.pdbx_description
1 polymer ?
#
loop_
_entity_poly.entity_id
_entity_poly.type
_entity_poly.pdbx_seq_one_letter_code
_entity_poly.pdbx_strand_id
1 'polypeptide(L)'
;MWGPVTHPYIAYQAFRKAKDERGGSANPEIMEAIEHHTDTYIYAANSPDAISTNNVLFNIIIYDYAHNNMPDRPDGTPLFGYRLVVKALERLRLAPRAERERYEKELAFACGWLTHQVSDWVAHYREVEREIRPGQAHTFYGYANSHQVLSPYFHHEILAAKRDAEHALTEIFHDAHIMLTDESGRFGPGRLTAYLPIDEDDNLISLVSETFAGLGCSKIPSKHLRKLRDDFDIVIRGIQVGVLLVKTMQPQLAQIVKAFVESNQRYVDESIQRVIDRVLMPSEAEILEEANRTPGGSGATTAVSIVHARPESVLHRLAFSLGKSLTPENVDSWLTRFVLRRACVRRFLASSLAQYGGRAESTRALVNFASVLISASKNTMEAARDAYCTNLRPVAAVDAPFDQYGRCDSDGALKRMVDDGAIKIRFTPAKRTDKNSTQYLLDPGTAVIRVNGYLPDEKNAPFSMESRWDETGEILECEVRLHPEARSGECLHLFADISDRRNEHSQYIDKQVQLEAQS
;
A
#
# COMPACT_ATOMS: atom_id res chain seq x y z
N MET A 1 -3.70 -0.81 3.28
CA MET A 1 -4.24 -2.08 3.77
C MET A 1 -3.30 -3.18 3.58
N TRP A 2 -2.67 -3.55 4.68
CA TRP A 2 -1.59 -4.49 4.69
C TRP A 2 -1.46 -5.10 6.10
N GLY A 3 -0.93 -6.33 6.17
CA GLY A 3 -0.49 -7.02 7.38
C GLY A 3 -1.32 -6.90 8.67
N PRO A 4 -2.41 -7.67 8.88
CA PRO A 4 -3.22 -7.60 10.10
C PRO A 4 -2.53 -8.04 11.39
N VAL A 5 -1.30 -8.53 11.33
CA VAL A 5 -0.49 -8.88 12.51
C VAL A 5 0.50 -7.77 12.84
N THR A 6 1.10 -7.14 11.83
CA THR A 6 2.22 -6.22 11.97
C THR A 6 1.83 -4.95 12.73
N HIS A 7 0.70 -4.32 12.45
CA HIS A 7 0.25 -3.13 13.19
C HIS A 7 -0.04 -3.42 14.68
N PRO A 8 -0.82 -4.47 15.04
CA PRO A 8 -0.97 -4.88 16.44
C PRO A 8 0.34 -5.19 17.15
N TYR A 9 1.29 -5.83 16.44
CA TYR A 9 2.61 -6.12 17.00
C TYR A 9 3.40 -4.83 17.28
N ILE A 10 3.44 -3.89 16.34
CA ILE A 10 4.06 -2.57 16.53
C ILE A 10 3.44 -1.85 17.72
N ALA A 11 2.11 -1.83 17.81
CA ALA A 11 1.39 -1.22 18.93
C ALA A 11 1.82 -1.83 20.27
N TYR A 12 1.81 -3.15 20.37
CA TYR A 12 2.22 -3.89 21.58
C TYR A 12 3.67 -3.61 21.96
N GLN A 13 4.60 -3.66 21.01
CA GLN A 13 6.02 -3.40 21.28
C GLN A 13 6.27 -1.95 21.67
N ALA A 14 5.61 -0.99 21.01
CA ALA A 14 5.71 0.42 21.36
C ALA A 14 5.21 0.69 22.77
N PHE A 15 4.06 0.13 23.16
CA PHE A 15 3.54 0.26 24.51
C PHE A 15 4.47 -0.36 25.55
N ARG A 16 4.97 -1.58 25.29
CA ARG A 16 5.93 -2.24 26.19
C ARG A 16 7.22 -1.44 26.34
N LYS A 17 7.81 -1.00 25.23
CA LYS A 17 9.04 -0.20 25.22
C LYS A 17 8.84 1.12 25.97
N ALA A 18 7.74 1.84 25.70
CA ALA A 18 7.40 3.08 26.41
C ALA A 18 7.17 2.86 27.92
N LYS A 19 6.61 1.71 28.31
CA LYS A 19 6.42 1.33 29.72
C LYS A 19 7.75 0.96 30.40
N ASP A 20 8.61 0.20 29.73
CA ASP A 20 9.86 -0.35 30.26
C ASP A 20 11.00 0.69 30.32
N GLU A 21 11.07 1.63 29.36
CA GLU A 21 12.18 2.60 29.25
C GLU A 21 12.13 3.77 30.29
N ARG A 22 11.14 3.80 31.19
CA ARG A 22 10.98 4.70 32.37
C ARG A 22 10.94 6.22 32.07
N GLY A 23 10.24 6.98 32.94
CA GLY A 23 10.71 8.33 33.31
C GLY A 23 9.77 9.53 33.22
N GLY A 24 8.44 9.36 33.20
CA GLY A 24 7.49 10.48 33.34
C GLY A 24 7.35 11.40 32.11
N SER A 25 7.97 11.05 30.98
CA SER A 25 7.84 11.77 29.70
C SER A 25 6.72 11.25 28.81
N ALA A 26 6.23 10.02 29.03
CA ALA A 26 5.05 9.50 28.35
C ALA A 26 3.78 10.16 28.90
N ASN A 27 2.78 10.37 28.04
CA ASN A 27 1.52 10.99 28.42
C ASN A 27 0.77 10.08 29.42
N PRO A 28 0.59 10.50 30.69
CA PRO A 28 0.08 9.60 31.73
C PRO A 28 -1.37 9.18 31.49
N GLU A 29 -2.23 10.06 30.97
CA GLU A 29 -3.64 9.74 30.69
C GLU A 29 -3.75 8.69 29.57
N ILE A 30 -2.93 8.83 28.52
CA ILE A 30 -2.88 7.85 27.42
C ILE A 30 -2.34 6.50 27.92
N MET A 31 -1.25 6.51 28.67
CA MET A 31 -0.62 5.29 29.16
C MET A 31 -1.54 4.52 30.13
N GLU A 32 -2.25 5.22 31.02
CA GLU A 32 -3.23 4.62 31.94
C GLU A 32 -4.41 3.99 31.18
N ALA A 33 -4.98 4.71 30.21
CA ALA A 33 -6.06 4.18 29.38
C ALA A 33 -5.64 2.92 28.58
N ILE A 34 -4.43 2.92 28.01
CA ILE A 34 -3.88 1.75 27.31
C ILE A 34 -3.60 0.60 28.28
N GLU A 35 -3.12 0.88 29.50
CA GLU A 35 -2.90 -0.15 30.50
C GLU A 35 -4.21 -0.84 30.94
N HIS A 36 -5.28 -0.07 31.15
CA HIS A 36 -6.59 -0.62 31.48
C HIS A 36 -7.25 -1.36 30.29
N HIS A 37 -6.97 -0.93 29.05
CA HIS A 37 -7.61 -1.46 27.85
C HIS A 37 -6.61 -1.91 26.76
N THR A 38 -5.58 -2.66 27.16
CA THR A 38 -4.45 -3.03 26.28
C THR A 38 -4.88 -3.74 25.00
N ASP A 39 -5.82 -4.69 25.09
CA ASP A 39 -6.31 -5.41 23.90
C ASP A 39 -7.08 -4.48 22.95
N THR A 40 -7.79 -3.48 23.50
CA THR A 40 -8.48 -2.48 22.67
C THR A 40 -7.46 -1.67 21.89
N TYR A 41 -6.42 -1.15 22.55
CA TYR A 41 -5.35 -0.40 21.89
C TYR A 41 -4.65 -1.23 20.79
N ILE A 42 -4.26 -2.47 21.10
CA ILE A 42 -3.56 -3.37 20.18
C ILE A 42 -4.40 -3.68 18.94
N TYR A 43 -5.67 -4.12 19.11
CA TYR A 43 -6.52 -4.50 17.98
C TYR A 43 -7.16 -3.29 17.29
N ALA A 44 -7.19 -2.12 17.92
CA ALA A 44 -7.59 -0.88 17.27
C ALA A 44 -6.58 -0.43 16.21
N ALA A 45 -5.32 -0.87 16.29
CA ALA A 45 -4.31 -0.64 15.24
C ALA A 45 -4.62 -1.35 13.90
N ASN A 46 -5.63 -2.21 13.87
CA ASN A 46 -6.17 -2.80 12.62
C ASN A 46 -7.38 -2.02 12.06
N SER A 47 -7.94 -1.08 12.81
CA SER A 47 -9.21 -0.42 12.46
C SER A 47 -9.17 0.47 11.23
N PRO A 48 -8.09 1.24 10.97
CA PRO A 48 -8.06 2.04 9.75
C PRO A 48 -8.10 1.17 8.50
N ASP A 49 -7.50 -0.02 8.55
CA ASP A 49 -7.60 -0.98 7.45
C ASP A 49 -9.01 -1.55 7.28
N ALA A 50 -9.80 -1.68 8.35
CA ALA A 50 -11.23 -1.99 8.18
C ALA A 50 -11.95 -0.96 7.29
N ILE A 51 -11.55 0.32 7.34
CA ILE A 51 -12.07 1.36 6.45
C ILE A 51 -11.59 1.15 5.01
N SER A 52 -10.29 0.97 4.81
CA SER A 52 -9.70 0.77 3.48
C SER A 52 -10.21 -0.50 2.79
N THR A 53 -10.81 -1.45 3.54
CA THR A 53 -11.24 -2.78 3.03
C THR A 53 -12.28 -2.61 1.94
N ASN A 54 -13.15 -1.63 2.13
CA ASN A 54 -14.22 -1.33 1.19
C ASN A 54 -13.69 -0.77 -0.13
N ASN A 55 -12.64 0.06 -0.11
CA ASN A 55 -12.00 0.49 -1.35
C ASN A 55 -11.37 -0.71 -2.05
N VAL A 56 -10.57 -1.49 -1.33
CA VAL A 56 -9.79 -2.57 -1.93
C VAL A 56 -10.65 -3.74 -2.44
N LEU A 57 -11.74 -4.09 -1.77
CA LEU A 57 -12.62 -5.21 -2.15
C LEU A 57 -13.75 -4.81 -3.11
N PHE A 58 -14.34 -3.63 -2.89
CA PHE A 58 -15.60 -3.21 -3.52
C PHE A 58 -15.48 -1.90 -4.30
N ASN A 59 -14.28 -1.30 -4.38
CA ASN A 59 -14.04 -0.03 -5.06
C ASN A 59 -14.83 1.16 -4.45
N ILE A 60 -15.08 1.11 -3.14
CA ILE A 60 -15.83 2.13 -2.40
C ILE A 60 -14.86 3.00 -1.58
N ILE A 61 -14.59 4.22 -2.05
CA ILE A 61 -13.59 5.15 -1.50
C ILE A 61 -14.11 6.12 -0.41
N ILE A 62 -15.40 6.07 -0.08
CA ILE A 62 -16.11 7.14 0.65
C ILE A 62 -15.53 7.50 2.03
N TYR A 63 -14.76 6.59 2.64
CA TYR A 63 -14.19 6.74 3.99
C TYR A 63 -12.66 6.73 4.01
N ASP A 64 -12.00 6.60 2.86
CA ASP A 64 -10.56 6.41 2.78
C ASP A 64 -9.75 7.57 3.38
N TYR A 65 -10.33 8.76 3.48
CA TYR A 65 -9.74 9.89 4.19
C TYR A 65 -9.39 9.58 5.66
N ALA A 66 -10.05 8.61 6.28
CA ALA A 66 -9.81 8.18 7.66
C ALA A 66 -8.64 7.19 7.82
N HIS A 67 -8.13 6.61 6.71
CA HIS A 67 -7.01 5.65 6.71
C HIS A 67 -5.66 6.38 6.75
N ASN A 68 -5.35 7.22 5.77
CA ASN A 68 -4.21 8.17 5.77
C ASN A 68 -4.25 9.08 4.52
N ASN A 69 -5.40 9.16 3.85
CA ASN A 69 -5.45 9.66 2.47
C ASN A 69 -5.56 11.20 2.36
N MET A 70 -5.63 11.93 3.48
CA MET A 70 -5.82 13.38 3.48
C MET A 70 -4.99 14.09 4.57
N PRO A 71 -3.80 14.61 4.24
CA PRO A 71 -3.10 14.48 2.97
C PRO A 71 -2.25 13.20 2.91
N ASP A 72 -2.36 12.46 1.81
CA ASP A 72 -1.54 11.28 1.52
C ASP A 72 -0.15 11.75 1.02
N ARG A 73 0.73 12.19 1.92
CA ARG A 73 2.10 12.65 1.60
C ARG A 73 3.05 12.54 2.81
N PRO A 74 4.38 12.54 2.63
CA PRO A 74 5.35 12.40 3.73
C PRO A 74 5.28 13.50 4.80
N ASP A 75 4.97 14.73 4.42
CA ASP A 75 4.75 15.88 5.32
C ASP A 75 3.31 15.91 5.90
N GLY A 76 2.48 14.93 5.54
CA GLY A 76 1.10 14.85 5.96
C GLY A 76 0.95 14.43 7.41
N THR A 77 0.17 15.20 8.16
CA THR A 77 -0.28 14.81 9.50
C THR A 77 -1.47 13.85 9.37
N PRO A 78 -1.51 12.71 10.10
CA PRO A 78 -2.68 11.82 10.16
C PRO A 78 -3.82 12.46 10.96
N LEU A 79 -4.48 13.46 10.38
CA LEU A 79 -5.45 14.34 11.05
C LEU A 79 -6.62 13.59 11.69
N PHE A 80 -7.10 12.53 11.03
CA PHE A 80 -8.23 11.76 11.56
C PHE A 80 -7.91 11.12 12.92
N GLY A 81 -6.76 10.44 13.04
CA GLY A 81 -6.31 9.82 14.28
C GLY A 81 -6.02 10.85 15.38
N TYR A 82 -5.37 11.97 15.05
CA TYR A 82 -5.14 13.03 16.04
C TYR A 82 -6.48 13.61 16.55
N ARG A 83 -7.46 13.82 15.67
CA ARG A 83 -8.80 14.28 16.07
C ARG A 83 -9.57 13.24 16.90
N LEU A 84 -9.39 11.93 16.64
CA LEU A 84 -9.92 10.88 17.51
C LEU A 84 -9.34 11.00 18.92
N VAL A 85 -8.02 11.14 19.05
CA VAL A 85 -7.36 11.24 20.37
C VAL A 85 -7.81 12.49 21.12
N VAL A 86 -7.83 13.66 20.45
CA VAL A 86 -8.34 14.91 21.07
C VAL A 86 -9.78 14.75 21.55
N LYS A 87 -10.65 14.18 20.71
CA LYS A 87 -12.07 14.04 21.07
C LYS A 87 -12.27 13.02 22.20
N ALA A 88 -11.48 11.95 22.24
CA ALA A 88 -11.51 10.98 23.32
C ALA A 88 -11.03 11.58 24.65
N LEU A 89 -9.95 12.35 24.65
CA LEU A 89 -9.47 13.09 25.82
C LEU A 89 -10.53 14.08 26.34
N GLU A 90 -11.17 14.84 25.45
CA GLU A 90 -12.25 15.76 25.79
C GLU A 90 -13.42 15.01 26.49
N ARG A 91 -13.88 13.90 25.91
CA ARG A 91 -14.98 13.11 26.48
C ARG A 91 -14.59 12.47 27.81
N LEU A 92 -13.37 11.95 27.95
CA LEU A 92 -12.87 11.37 29.19
C LEU A 92 -12.83 12.38 30.34
N ARG A 93 -12.47 13.64 30.07
CA ARG A 93 -12.44 14.72 31.07
C ARG A 93 -13.83 15.11 31.57
N LEU A 94 -14.80 15.10 30.66
CA LEU A 94 -16.19 15.44 30.96
C LEU A 94 -16.98 14.23 31.50
N ALA A 95 -16.37 13.04 31.49
CA ALA A 95 -17.04 11.79 31.85
C ALA A 95 -17.45 11.76 33.33
N PRO A 96 -18.70 11.37 33.63
CA PRO A 96 -19.07 10.97 34.98
C PRO A 96 -18.20 9.81 35.46
N ARG A 97 -17.91 9.76 36.77
CA ARG A 97 -17.07 8.69 37.36
C ARG A 97 -17.54 7.28 37.01
N ALA A 98 -18.85 7.06 36.87
CA ALA A 98 -19.43 5.76 36.53
C ALA A 98 -19.18 5.33 35.08
N GLU A 99 -18.88 6.26 34.17
CA GLU A 99 -18.65 5.98 32.75
C GLU A 99 -17.17 6.08 32.36
N ARG A 100 -16.29 6.43 33.32
CA ARG A 100 -14.88 6.69 33.05
C ARG A 100 -14.19 5.54 32.30
N GLU A 101 -14.43 4.30 32.71
CA GLU A 101 -13.88 3.09 32.06
C GLU A 101 -14.25 3.02 30.56
N ARG A 102 -15.48 3.39 30.19
CA ARG A 102 -15.89 3.42 28.78
C ARG A 102 -15.08 4.43 27.98
N TYR A 103 -14.87 5.63 28.52
CA TYR A 103 -14.11 6.67 27.84
C TYR A 103 -12.59 6.43 27.85
N GLU A 104 -12.05 5.75 28.86
CA GLU A 104 -10.67 5.23 28.84
C GLU A 104 -10.50 4.22 27.69
N LYS A 105 -11.49 3.36 27.48
CA LYS A 105 -11.51 2.44 26.34
C LYS A 105 -11.59 3.16 24.98
N GLU A 106 -12.38 4.24 24.88
CA GLU A 106 -12.41 5.09 23.67
C GLU A 106 -11.05 5.75 23.40
N LEU A 107 -10.37 6.22 24.45
CA LEU A 107 -9.02 6.78 24.32
C LEU A 107 -8.01 5.73 23.86
N ALA A 108 -8.02 4.54 24.46
CA ALA A 108 -7.19 3.42 24.03
C ALA A 108 -7.45 3.05 22.55
N PHE A 109 -8.72 3.03 22.13
CA PHE A 109 -9.10 2.83 20.73
C PHE A 109 -8.53 3.94 19.82
N ALA A 110 -8.70 5.21 20.18
CA ALA A 110 -8.21 6.34 19.41
C ALA A 110 -6.68 6.32 19.24
N CYS A 111 -5.95 6.00 20.32
CA CYS A 111 -4.50 5.82 20.28
C CYS A 111 -4.11 4.65 19.38
N GLY A 112 -4.84 3.54 19.41
CA GLY A 112 -4.57 2.40 18.51
C GLY A 112 -4.78 2.76 17.04
N TRP A 113 -5.84 3.52 16.72
CA TRP A 113 -6.06 4.05 15.37
C TRP A 113 -4.89 4.94 14.92
N LEU A 114 -4.46 5.88 15.76
CA LEU A 114 -3.36 6.79 15.42
C LEU A 114 -2.03 6.03 15.30
N THR A 115 -1.79 5.01 16.13
CA THR A 115 -0.62 4.12 16.03
C THR A 115 -0.49 3.49 14.65
N HIS A 116 -1.58 2.95 14.09
CA HIS A 116 -1.60 2.45 12.73
C HIS A 116 -1.14 3.53 11.75
N GLN A 117 -1.81 4.69 11.77
CA GLN A 117 -1.56 5.77 10.82
C GLN A 117 -0.13 6.29 10.85
N VAL A 118 0.42 6.42 12.05
CA VAL A 118 1.81 6.86 12.27
C VAL A 118 2.80 5.79 11.81
N SER A 119 2.54 4.52 12.10
CA SER A 119 3.42 3.40 11.69
C SER A 119 3.44 3.20 10.17
N ASP A 120 2.30 3.35 9.51
CA ASP A 120 2.15 3.31 8.05
C ASP A 120 3.09 4.28 7.34
N TRP A 121 3.41 5.41 7.97
CA TRP A 121 4.32 6.39 7.40
C TRP A 121 5.69 5.80 7.05
N VAL A 122 6.22 4.87 7.86
CA VAL A 122 7.52 4.26 7.61
C VAL A 122 7.46 3.32 6.40
N ALA A 123 6.35 2.61 6.23
CA ALA A 123 6.11 1.76 5.06
C ALA A 123 5.96 2.58 3.79
N HIS A 124 5.32 3.73 3.93
CA HIS A 124 4.87 4.56 2.83
C HIS A 124 5.86 5.64 2.39
N TYR A 125 6.71 6.15 3.28
CA TYR A 125 7.43 7.38 2.99
C TYR A 125 8.90 7.38 3.41
N ARG A 126 9.35 6.36 4.14
CA ARG A 126 10.76 6.28 4.53
C ARG A 126 11.60 5.89 3.33
N GLU A 127 12.56 6.76 3.01
CA GLU A 127 13.60 6.52 2.02
C GLU A 127 14.45 5.31 2.40
N VAL A 128 14.81 4.52 1.38
CA VAL A 128 15.74 3.41 1.52
C VAL A 128 16.96 3.71 0.67
N GLU A 129 18.09 3.91 1.34
CA GLU A 129 19.40 3.94 0.68
C GLU A 129 19.84 2.50 0.43
N ARG A 130 20.04 2.14 -0.85
CA ARG A 130 20.53 0.81 -1.18
C ARG A 130 21.48 0.84 -2.38
N GLU A 131 22.52 0.04 -2.26
CA GLU A 131 23.49 -0.19 -3.32
C GLU A 131 22.87 -1.09 -4.39
N ILE A 132 22.69 -0.58 -5.61
CA ILE A 132 22.10 -1.35 -6.73
C ILE A 132 23.16 -1.97 -7.65
N ARG A 133 24.39 -1.44 -7.59
CA ARG A 133 25.61 -1.97 -8.21
C ARG A 133 26.79 -1.64 -7.30
N PRO A 134 27.89 -2.42 -7.29
CA PRO A 134 29.07 -2.09 -6.49
C PRO A 134 29.52 -0.64 -6.69
N GLY A 135 29.53 0.15 -5.63
CA GLY A 135 29.90 1.57 -5.62
C GLY A 135 28.80 2.55 -6.07
N GLN A 136 27.59 2.09 -6.41
CA GLN A 136 26.48 2.95 -6.81
C GLN A 136 25.30 2.81 -5.85
N ALA A 137 25.21 3.76 -4.93
CA ALA A 137 24.03 3.97 -4.11
C ALA A 137 22.95 4.68 -4.94
N HIS A 138 21.74 4.14 -4.95
CA HIS A 138 20.56 4.92 -5.33
C HIS A 138 19.81 5.33 -4.07
N THR A 139 19.46 6.61 -4.00
CA THR A 139 18.40 7.11 -3.12
C THR A 139 17.09 6.99 -3.90
N PHE A 140 16.23 6.06 -3.50
CA PHE A 140 14.88 5.97 -4.04
C PHE A 140 13.95 6.83 -3.18
N TYR A 141 13.41 7.89 -3.78
CA TYR A 141 12.41 8.76 -3.15
C TYR A 141 11.01 8.21 -3.43
N GLY A 142 10.18 8.11 -2.38
CA GLY A 142 8.85 7.49 -2.43
C GLY A 142 8.72 6.32 -1.46
N TYR A 143 7.75 5.42 -1.70
CA TYR A 143 7.39 4.25 -0.88
C TYR A 143 8.49 3.16 -0.93
N ALA A 144 9.75 3.53 -0.69
CA ALA A 144 10.96 2.75 -0.92
C ALA A 144 11.05 1.49 -0.05
N ASN A 145 10.46 1.51 1.15
CA ASN A 145 10.36 0.35 2.03
C ASN A 145 9.41 -0.75 1.53
N SER A 146 8.53 -0.45 0.56
CA SER A 146 7.65 -1.49 0.00
C SER A 146 8.42 -2.55 -0.82
N HIS A 147 9.55 -2.18 -1.45
CA HIS A 147 10.29 -3.05 -2.39
C HIS A 147 11.32 -3.99 -1.74
N GLN A 148 11.04 -4.50 -0.55
CA GLN A 148 11.94 -5.42 0.17
C GLN A 148 11.82 -6.87 -0.31
N VAL A 149 10.63 -7.29 -0.78
CA VAL A 149 10.36 -8.70 -1.12
C VAL A 149 10.75 -9.06 -2.54
N LEU A 150 10.35 -8.33 -3.58
CA LEU A 150 10.40 -8.85 -4.95
C LEU A 150 11.70 -8.52 -5.69
N SER A 151 12.16 -7.28 -5.69
CA SER A 151 13.54 -6.86 -5.98
C SER A 151 13.57 -5.33 -6.16
N PRO A 152 14.59 -4.62 -5.64
CA PRO A 152 14.82 -3.23 -5.98
C PRO A 152 15.55 -3.05 -7.33
N TYR A 153 15.96 -4.13 -8.00
CA TYR A 153 16.79 -4.10 -9.21
C TYR A 153 15.96 -3.85 -10.47
N PHE A 154 15.13 -2.81 -10.45
CA PHE A 154 14.37 -2.34 -11.61
C PHE A 154 14.49 -0.82 -11.73
N HIS A 155 14.15 -0.30 -12.91
CA HIS A 155 13.97 1.14 -13.10
C HIS A 155 12.80 1.65 -12.25
N HIS A 156 12.86 2.94 -11.88
CA HIS A 156 11.92 3.59 -10.98
C HIS A 156 10.45 3.40 -11.42
N GLU A 157 10.15 3.51 -12.71
CA GLU A 157 8.79 3.39 -13.24
C GLU A 157 8.20 1.99 -13.05
N ILE A 158 9.03 0.94 -13.16
CA ILE A 158 8.61 -0.43 -12.89
C ILE A 158 8.33 -0.60 -11.39
N LEU A 159 9.20 -0.10 -10.52
CA LEU A 159 9.00 -0.15 -9.07
C LEU A 159 7.70 0.57 -8.69
N ALA A 160 7.48 1.79 -9.18
CA ALA A 160 6.26 2.55 -8.97
C ALA A 160 5.00 1.77 -9.41
N ALA A 161 5.04 1.11 -10.58
CA ALA A 161 3.92 0.31 -11.08
C ALA A 161 3.64 -0.97 -10.26
N LYS A 162 4.61 -1.47 -9.49
CA LYS A 162 4.48 -2.70 -8.69
C LYS A 162 4.38 -2.46 -7.18
N ARG A 163 4.50 -1.21 -6.74
CA ARG A 163 4.46 -0.77 -5.34
C ARG A 163 3.44 -1.50 -4.48
N ASP A 164 2.18 -1.56 -4.91
CA ASP A 164 1.13 -2.15 -4.09
C ASP A 164 1.39 -3.65 -3.86
N ALA A 165 1.69 -4.42 -4.90
CA ALA A 165 2.00 -5.84 -4.76
C ALA A 165 3.22 -6.09 -3.84
N GLU A 166 4.22 -5.21 -3.90
CA GLU A 166 5.42 -5.29 -3.08
C GLU A 166 5.17 -4.98 -1.62
N HIS A 167 4.44 -3.89 -1.34
CA HIS A 167 3.99 -3.52 0.00
C HIS A 167 3.26 -4.72 0.64
N ALA A 168 2.35 -5.34 -0.12
CA ALA A 168 1.64 -6.55 0.30
C ALA A 168 2.52 -7.65 0.83
N LEU A 169 3.50 -8.00 0.03
CA LEU A 169 4.33 -9.15 0.31
C LEU A 169 5.24 -8.85 1.48
N THR A 170 5.78 -7.62 1.57
CA THR A 170 6.59 -7.18 2.70
C THR A 170 5.84 -7.39 4.01
N GLU A 171 4.60 -6.90 4.09
CA GLU A 171 3.82 -7.06 5.31
C GLU A 171 3.34 -8.49 5.57
N ILE A 172 2.95 -9.25 4.53
CA ILE A 172 2.63 -10.69 4.69
C ILE A 172 3.85 -11.46 5.24
N PHE A 173 5.07 -11.09 4.86
CA PHE A 173 6.28 -11.72 5.38
C PHE A 173 6.55 -11.35 6.84
N HIS A 174 6.34 -10.10 7.22
CA HIS A 174 6.41 -9.68 8.63
C HIS A 174 5.33 -10.37 9.47
N ASP A 175 4.09 -10.40 8.99
CA ASP A 175 2.97 -11.11 9.59
C ASP A 175 3.29 -12.59 9.78
N ALA A 176 3.76 -13.25 8.73
CA ALA A 176 4.15 -14.65 8.80
C ALA A 176 5.27 -14.85 9.83
N HIS A 177 6.27 -13.98 9.88
CA HIS A 177 7.31 -14.09 10.89
C HIS A 177 6.74 -13.98 12.30
N ILE A 178 6.00 -12.91 12.60
CA ILE A 178 5.42 -12.65 13.93
C ILE A 178 4.49 -13.80 14.33
N MET A 179 3.58 -14.24 13.47
CA MET A 179 2.67 -15.36 13.75
C MET A 179 3.40 -16.67 14.06
N LEU A 180 4.58 -16.88 13.46
CA LEU A 180 5.36 -18.12 13.59
C LEU A 180 6.33 -18.10 14.77
N THR A 181 6.66 -16.92 15.30
CA THR A 181 7.59 -16.72 16.42
C THR A 181 6.92 -16.14 17.66
N ASP A 182 5.61 -15.84 17.63
CA ASP A 182 4.90 -15.29 18.77
C ASP A 182 4.87 -16.24 19.97
N GLU A 183 5.60 -15.87 21.02
CA GLU A 183 5.61 -16.55 22.31
C GLU A 183 4.56 -15.96 23.28
N SER A 184 4.00 -14.79 22.98
CA SER A 184 3.03 -14.11 23.86
C SER A 184 1.62 -14.71 23.77
N GLY A 185 1.32 -15.45 22.70
CA GLY A 185 0.01 -16.02 22.43
C GLY A 185 -1.03 -15.00 21.94
N ARG A 186 -0.62 -13.77 21.64
CA ARG A 186 -1.49 -12.66 21.21
C ARG A 186 -1.63 -12.56 19.70
N PHE A 187 -0.59 -12.96 18.96
CA PHE A 187 -0.49 -12.78 17.51
C PHE A 187 -0.56 -14.10 16.74
N GLY A 188 -0.78 -15.21 17.45
CA GLY A 188 -1.00 -16.51 16.84
C GLY A 188 -2.25 -16.58 15.95
N PRO A 189 -2.36 -17.62 15.10
CA PRO A 189 -3.52 -17.81 14.23
C PRO A 189 -4.85 -17.82 15.01
N GLY A 190 -5.88 -17.17 14.47
CA GLY A 190 -7.21 -17.10 15.09
C GLY A 190 -7.34 -16.10 16.25
N ARG A 191 -6.26 -15.43 16.67
CA ARG A 191 -6.27 -14.44 17.78
C ARG A 191 -6.47 -13.00 17.32
N LEU A 192 -6.18 -12.70 16.06
CA LEU A 192 -6.24 -11.34 15.50
C LEU A 192 -7.65 -10.96 15.06
N THR A 193 -7.98 -9.70 15.29
CA THR A 193 -9.23 -9.07 14.86
C THR A 193 -9.01 -7.56 14.69
N ALA A 194 -9.99 -6.87 14.11
CA ALA A 194 -10.09 -5.42 14.20
C ALA A 194 -11.10 -5.00 15.27
N TYR A 195 -10.74 -4.01 16.08
CA TYR A 195 -11.64 -3.44 17.07
C TYR A 195 -12.33 -2.18 16.54
N LEU A 196 -13.64 -2.24 16.27
CA LEU A 196 -14.47 -1.05 16.01
C LEU A 196 -15.55 -0.89 17.10
N PRO A 197 -15.92 0.35 17.49
CA PRO A 197 -16.96 0.62 18.49
C PRO A 197 -18.37 0.39 17.89
N ILE A 198 -18.71 -0.87 17.59
CA ILE A 198 -19.90 -1.27 16.82
C ILE A 198 -21.22 -1.27 17.60
N ASP A 199 -21.16 -1.18 18.92
CA ASP A 199 -22.32 -1.29 19.81
C ASP A 199 -22.77 0.08 20.35
N GLU A 200 -22.19 1.17 19.83
CA GLU A 200 -22.48 2.54 20.26
C GLU A 200 -23.04 3.38 19.11
N ASP A 201 -24.27 3.89 19.29
CA ASP A 201 -24.89 4.80 18.34
C ASP A 201 -24.13 6.14 18.26
N ASP A 202 -23.66 6.64 19.41
CA ASP A 202 -22.81 7.84 19.56
C ASP A 202 -21.31 7.49 19.70
N ASN A 203 -20.77 6.80 18.69
CA ASN A 203 -19.37 6.39 18.69
C ASN A 203 -18.42 7.50 18.21
N LEU A 204 -17.19 7.42 18.69
CA LEU A 204 -16.11 8.38 18.42
C LEU A 204 -15.81 8.57 16.92
N ILE A 205 -15.85 7.52 16.11
CA ILE A 205 -15.55 7.58 14.66
C ILE A 205 -16.60 8.43 13.96
N SER A 206 -17.87 8.16 14.21
CA SER A 206 -18.99 8.90 13.63
C SER A 206 -18.92 10.38 14.00
N LEU A 207 -18.64 10.70 15.27
CA LEU A 207 -18.47 12.09 15.73
C LEU A 207 -17.31 12.80 15.03
N VAL A 208 -16.13 12.19 14.99
CA VAL A 208 -14.94 12.83 14.38
C VAL A 208 -15.10 12.97 12.88
N SER A 209 -15.71 12.00 12.21
CA SER A 209 -15.95 12.05 10.76
C SER A 209 -16.80 13.24 10.31
N GLU A 210 -17.73 13.71 11.16
CA GLU A 210 -18.53 14.91 10.87
C GLU A 210 -17.69 16.18 10.74
N THR A 211 -16.57 16.25 11.46
CA THR A 211 -15.65 17.41 11.42
C THR A 211 -14.93 17.56 10.07
N PHE A 212 -15.03 16.55 9.19
CA PHE A 212 -14.48 16.57 7.84
C PHE A 212 -15.52 16.93 6.77
N ALA A 213 -16.78 17.17 7.14
CA ALA A 213 -17.83 17.57 6.20
C ALA A 213 -17.48 18.87 5.46
N GLY A 214 -16.83 19.82 6.14
CA GLY A 214 -16.33 21.06 5.52
C GLY A 214 -15.21 20.86 4.49
N LEU A 215 -14.59 19.67 4.46
CA LEU A 215 -13.60 19.25 3.47
C LEU A 215 -14.21 18.40 2.35
N GLY A 216 -15.54 18.26 2.31
CA GLY A 216 -16.25 17.43 1.33
C GLY A 216 -16.23 15.92 1.63
N CYS A 217 -15.76 15.51 2.82
CA CYS A 217 -15.72 14.10 3.20
C CYS A 217 -17.07 13.63 3.75
N SER A 218 -17.40 12.35 3.48
CA SER A 218 -18.64 11.74 4.00
C SER A 218 -18.50 11.32 5.47
N LYS A 219 -19.50 11.62 6.31
CA LYS A 219 -19.63 11.04 7.65
C LYS A 219 -19.60 9.51 7.59
N ILE A 220 -18.94 8.85 8.54
CA ILE A 220 -18.96 7.41 8.73
C ILE A 220 -20.12 7.06 9.68
N PRO A 221 -21.24 6.46 9.24
CA PRO A 221 -22.36 6.13 10.11
C PRO A 221 -22.05 4.93 11.02
N SER A 222 -22.50 4.96 12.28
CA SER A 222 -22.33 3.89 13.27
C SER A 222 -22.76 2.52 12.74
N LYS A 223 -23.89 2.49 12.03
CA LYS A 223 -24.45 1.28 11.40
C LYS A 223 -23.54 0.62 10.35
N HIS A 224 -22.56 1.33 9.80
CA HIS A 224 -21.61 0.76 8.82
C HIS A 224 -20.43 0.06 9.50
N LEU A 225 -20.09 0.40 10.74
CA LEU A 225 -18.90 -0.10 11.44
C LEU A 225 -18.89 -1.63 11.57
N ARG A 226 -20.06 -2.24 11.84
CA ARG A 226 -20.18 -3.70 11.94
C ARG A 226 -19.78 -4.39 10.63
N LYS A 227 -20.29 -3.89 9.50
CA LYS A 227 -19.96 -4.46 8.18
C LYS A 227 -18.48 -4.28 7.83
N LEU A 228 -17.91 -3.11 8.13
CA LEU A 228 -16.49 -2.80 7.92
C LEU A 228 -15.59 -3.76 8.71
N ARG A 229 -15.90 -3.97 9.99
CA ARG A 229 -15.18 -4.93 10.83
C ARG A 229 -15.32 -6.35 10.29
N ASP A 230 -16.55 -6.80 10.04
CA ASP A 230 -16.82 -8.19 9.66
C ASP A 230 -16.15 -8.55 8.32
N ASP A 231 -16.13 -7.63 7.35
CA ASP A 231 -15.41 -7.83 6.09
C ASP A 231 -13.90 -7.93 6.29
N PHE A 232 -13.35 -7.07 7.14
CA PHE A 232 -11.92 -7.08 7.40
C PHE A 232 -11.50 -8.31 8.19
N ASP A 233 -12.26 -8.73 9.22
CA ASP A 233 -12.00 -9.98 9.96
C ASP A 233 -11.99 -11.21 9.04
N ILE A 234 -12.78 -11.21 7.97
CA ILE A 234 -12.72 -12.25 6.92
C ILE A 234 -11.37 -12.17 6.18
N VAL A 235 -10.90 -10.97 5.81
CA VAL A 235 -9.58 -10.79 5.20
C VAL A 235 -8.47 -11.26 6.14
N ILE A 236 -8.49 -10.85 7.42
CA ILE A 236 -7.52 -11.27 8.44
C ILE A 236 -7.43 -12.80 8.48
N ARG A 237 -8.58 -13.46 8.60
CA ARG A 237 -8.67 -14.93 8.62
C ARG A 237 -8.10 -15.56 7.36
N GLY A 238 -8.39 -14.96 6.20
CA GLY A 238 -7.86 -15.37 4.91
C GLY A 238 -6.34 -15.33 4.82
N ILE A 239 -5.74 -14.23 5.28
CA ILE A 239 -4.28 -14.05 5.34
C ILE A 239 -3.67 -15.11 6.27
N GLN A 240 -4.22 -15.29 7.47
CA GLN A 240 -3.75 -16.29 8.43
C GLN A 240 -3.80 -17.71 7.86
N VAL A 241 -4.92 -18.08 7.23
CA VAL A 241 -5.08 -19.36 6.52
C VAL A 241 -4.04 -19.51 5.42
N GLY A 242 -3.83 -18.47 4.61
CA GLY A 242 -2.81 -18.44 3.56
C GLY A 242 -1.41 -18.72 4.10
N VAL A 243 -1.00 -18.03 5.17
CA VAL A 243 0.29 -18.23 5.84
C VAL A 243 0.45 -19.66 6.33
N LEU A 244 -0.56 -20.23 6.99
CA LEU A 244 -0.52 -21.61 7.50
C LEU A 244 -0.42 -22.65 6.37
N LEU A 245 -1.15 -22.43 5.27
CA LEU A 245 -1.07 -23.28 4.08
C LEU A 245 0.33 -23.22 3.47
N VAL A 246 0.90 -22.02 3.28
CA VAL A 246 2.25 -21.86 2.72
C VAL A 246 3.29 -22.47 3.65
N LYS A 247 3.22 -22.24 4.98
CA LYS A 247 4.12 -22.86 5.98
C LYS A 247 4.11 -24.38 5.84
N THR A 248 2.93 -24.92 5.60
CA THR A 248 2.77 -26.37 5.49
C THR A 248 3.20 -26.90 4.14
N MET A 249 3.19 -26.12 3.06
CA MET A 249 3.70 -26.59 1.78
C MET A 249 5.20 -26.33 1.60
N GLN A 250 5.73 -25.31 2.29
CA GLN A 250 7.13 -24.90 2.27
C GLN A 250 7.72 -24.99 3.69
N PRO A 251 8.34 -26.12 4.07
CA PRO A 251 8.89 -26.31 5.42
C PRO A 251 9.95 -25.27 5.81
N GLN A 252 10.63 -24.68 4.82
CA GLN A 252 11.65 -23.64 5.04
C GLN A 252 11.05 -22.24 5.25
N LEU A 253 9.72 -22.07 5.15
CA LEU A 253 9.09 -20.75 5.22
C LEU A 253 9.51 -19.98 6.48
N ALA A 254 9.53 -20.64 7.64
CA ALA A 254 9.92 -19.99 8.91
C ALA A 254 11.36 -19.42 8.85
N GLN A 255 12.30 -20.15 8.23
CA GLN A 255 13.68 -19.67 8.06
C GLN A 255 13.76 -18.56 7.02
N ILE A 256 12.99 -18.67 5.93
CA ILE A 256 12.92 -17.64 4.86
C ILE A 256 12.39 -16.32 5.42
N VAL A 257 11.26 -16.34 6.12
CA VAL A 257 10.65 -15.12 6.68
C VAL A 257 11.50 -14.56 7.81
N LYS A 258 12.15 -15.41 8.63
CA LYS A 258 13.11 -14.95 9.65
C LYS A 258 14.28 -14.21 9.02
N ALA A 259 14.97 -14.81 8.05
CA ALA A 259 16.09 -14.17 7.37
C ALA A 259 15.69 -12.86 6.67
N PHE A 260 14.48 -12.83 6.09
CA PHE A 260 13.90 -11.61 5.53
C PHE A 260 13.69 -10.53 6.59
N VAL A 261 13.01 -10.84 7.70
CA VAL A 261 12.71 -9.85 8.74
C VAL A 261 13.99 -9.36 9.42
N GLU A 262 14.95 -10.24 9.75
CA GLU A 262 16.23 -9.84 10.34
C GLU A 262 17.02 -8.88 9.42
N SER A 263 16.95 -9.09 8.10
CA SER A 263 17.61 -8.20 7.12
C SER A 263 16.90 -6.86 6.94
N ASN A 264 15.64 -6.74 7.37
CA ASN A 264 14.81 -5.55 7.20
C ASN A 264 14.27 -5.02 8.55
N GLN A 265 14.85 -5.43 9.68
CA GLN A 265 14.32 -5.16 11.03
C GLN A 265 14.16 -3.66 11.33
N ARG A 266 15.03 -2.82 10.73
CA ARG A 266 14.97 -1.36 10.80
C ARG A 266 13.58 -0.80 10.49
N TYR A 267 12.84 -1.43 9.58
CA TYR A 267 11.47 -1.06 9.24
C TYR A 267 10.53 -1.09 10.45
N VAL A 268 10.53 -2.19 11.21
CA VAL A 268 9.66 -2.37 12.37
C VAL A 268 10.15 -1.51 13.53
N ASP A 269 11.46 -1.44 13.75
CA ASP A 269 12.04 -0.67 14.85
C ASP A 269 11.78 0.83 14.71
N GLU A 270 11.94 1.38 13.50
CA GLU A 270 11.60 2.79 13.22
C GLU A 270 10.10 3.07 13.37
N SER A 271 9.25 2.11 12.98
CA SER A 271 7.80 2.22 13.18
C SER A 271 7.43 2.25 14.66
N ILE A 272 8.03 1.37 15.47
CA ILE A 272 7.86 1.34 16.94
C ILE A 272 8.30 2.68 17.54
N GLN A 273 9.49 3.18 17.16
CA GLN A 273 10.00 4.44 17.71
C GLN A 273 9.09 5.62 17.32
N ARG A 274 8.63 5.66 16.08
CA ARG A 274 7.75 6.72 15.60
C ARG A 274 6.41 6.74 16.35
N VAL A 275 5.86 5.58 16.69
CA VAL A 275 4.64 5.47 17.51
C VAL A 275 4.89 6.04 18.91
N ILE A 276 6.02 5.71 19.53
CA ILE A 276 6.39 6.28 20.82
C ILE A 276 6.45 7.81 20.73
N ASP A 277 7.19 8.34 19.76
CA ASP A 277 7.45 9.78 19.61
C ASP A 277 6.20 10.58 19.22
N ARG A 278 5.23 9.99 18.52
CA ARG A 278 4.09 10.70 17.91
C ARG A 278 2.73 10.38 18.51
N VAL A 279 2.63 9.32 19.33
CA VAL A 279 1.38 8.87 19.96
C VAL A 279 1.50 8.81 21.48
N LEU A 280 2.55 8.18 22.00
CA LEU A 280 2.64 7.85 23.43
C LEU A 280 3.35 8.94 24.25
N MET A 281 4.30 9.65 23.66
CA MET A 281 5.05 10.73 24.32
C MET A 281 4.43 12.12 24.22
N PRO A 282 3.78 12.53 23.11
CA PRO A 282 3.29 13.89 22.99
C PRO A 282 2.36 14.31 24.13
N SER A 283 2.59 15.53 24.62
CA SER A 283 1.65 16.22 25.48
C SER A 283 0.33 16.45 24.74
N GLU A 284 -0.75 16.63 25.48
CA GLU A 284 -2.04 16.94 24.86
C GLU A 284 -2.01 18.22 24.02
N ALA A 285 -1.18 19.20 24.40
CA ALA A 285 -1.05 20.45 23.66
C ALA A 285 -0.45 20.18 22.26
N GLU A 286 0.55 19.31 22.17
CA GLU A 286 1.15 18.88 20.90
C GLU A 286 0.15 18.06 20.07
N ILE A 287 -0.60 17.15 20.70
CA ILE A 287 -1.67 16.38 20.04
C ILE A 287 -2.75 17.32 19.47
N LEU A 288 -3.15 18.34 20.23
CA LEU A 288 -4.12 19.34 19.80
C LEU A 288 -3.60 20.21 18.66
N GLU A 289 -2.31 20.60 18.70
CA GLU A 289 -1.67 21.31 17.61
C GLU A 289 -1.73 20.51 16.30
N GLU A 290 -1.34 19.23 16.36
CA GLU A 290 -1.39 18.33 15.20
C GLU A 290 -2.83 18.14 14.69
N ALA A 291 -3.82 17.97 15.58
CA ALA A 291 -5.23 17.80 15.21
C ALA A 291 -5.84 19.03 14.51
N ASN A 292 -5.32 20.23 14.81
CA ASN A 292 -5.75 21.50 14.26
C ASN A 292 -5.00 21.91 12.99
N ARG A 293 -3.99 21.16 12.56
CA ARG A 293 -3.31 21.44 11.29
C ARG A 293 -4.31 21.39 10.14
N THR A 294 -4.26 22.41 9.31
CA THR A 294 -5.02 22.43 8.06
C THR A 294 -4.24 21.59 7.05
N PRO A 295 -4.89 20.70 6.27
CA PRO A 295 -4.21 19.99 5.19
C PRO A 295 -3.49 21.00 4.29
N GLY A 296 -2.16 20.88 4.14
CA GLY A 296 -1.37 21.84 3.39
C GLY A 296 -1.85 21.95 1.94
N GLY A 297 -2.37 23.12 1.54
CA GLY A 297 -2.81 23.36 0.16
C GLY A 297 -3.99 24.32 -0.05
N SER A 298 -4.45 25.12 0.91
CA SER A 298 -5.46 26.17 0.65
C SER A 298 -4.83 27.48 0.15
N GLY A 299 -3.90 27.38 -0.79
CA GLY A 299 -3.45 28.49 -1.61
C GLY A 299 -4.24 28.51 -2.90
N ALA A 300 -5.33 29.27 -2.91
CA ALA A 300 -6.17 29.66 -4.06
C ALA A 300 -6.90 28.55 -4.85
N THR A 301 -8.18 28.84 -5.09
CA THR A 301 -9.13 28.20 -6.01
C THR A 301 -9.58 26.78 -5.72
N THR A 302 -10.90 26.64 -5.65
CA THR A 302 -11.72 25.43 -5.70
C THR A 302 -11.37 24.53 -6.89
N ALA A 303 -10.23 23.84 -6.83
CA ALA A 303 -9.90 22.78 -7.76
C ALA A 303 -10.66 21.53 -7.31
N VAL A 304 -11.64 21.12 -8.11
CA VAL A 304 -12.30 19.82 -7.98
C VAL A 304 -11.21 18.75 -8.01
N SER A 305 -11.03 18.01 -6.91
CA SER A 305 -10.09 16.90 -6.83
C SER A 305 -10.85 15.59 -7.05
N ILE A 306 -10.48 14.84 -8.08
CA ILE A 306 -11.00 13.48 -8.30
C ILE A 306 -10.15 12.52 -7.47
N VAL A 307 -10.76 11.89 -6.46
CA VAL A 307 -10.10 10.80 -5.74
C VAL A 307 -10.22 9.54 -6.60
N HIS A 308 -9.09 9.08 -7.15
CA HIS A 308 -9.07 7.87 -7.95
C HIS A 308 -9.32 6.63 -7.09
N ALA A 309 -10.22 5.78 -7.58
CA ALA A 309 -10.46 4.47 -7.01
C ALA A 309 -9.19 3.60 -7.15
N ARG A 310 -8.82 2.84 -6.10
CA ARG A 310 -7.64 1.97 -6.17
C ARG A 310 -8.02 0.70 -6.93
N PRO A 311 -7.16 0.19 -7.83
CA PRO A 311 -7.42 -1.08 -8.49
C PRO A 311 -7.60 -2.19 -7.45
N GLU A 312 -8.57 -3.07 -7.68
CA GLU A 312 -8.92 -4.16 -6.77
C GLU A 312 -7.68 -5.04 -6.50
N SER A 313 -7.35 -5.27 -5.22
CA SER A 313 -6.18 -6.09 -4.88
C SER A 313 -6.53 -7.57 -4.91
N VAL A 314 -5.89 -8.31 -5.82
CA VAL A 314 -6.06 -9.77 -5.93
C VAL A 314 -5.72 -10.51 -4.65
N LEU A 315 -4.67 -10.08 -3.94
CA LEU A 315 -4.31 -10.71 -2.66
C LEU A 315 -5.43 -10.60 -1.62
N HIS A 316 -6.11 -9.45 -1.58
CA HIS A 316 -7.21 -9.19 -0.66
C HIS A 316 -8.46 -9.98 -1.06
N ARG A 317 -8.75 -10.12 -2.35
CA ARG A 317 -9.84 -11.00 -2.84
C ARG A 317 -9.58 -12.47 -2.53
N LEU A 318 -8.35 -12.93 -2.74
CA LEU A 318 -7.95 -14.29 -2.41
C LEU A 318 -8.07 -14.53 -0.91
N ALA A 319 -7.53 -13.63 -0.09
CA ALA A 319 -7.68 -13.68 1.36
C ALA A 319 -9.15 -13.70 1.76
N PHE A 320 -9.97 -12.77 1.25
CA PHE A 320 -11.39 -12.71 1.56
C PHE A 320 -12.13 -14.01 1.18
N SER A 321 -11.83 -14.58 0.01
CA SER A 321 -12.40 -15.86 -0.43
C SER A 321 -11.96 -17.04 0.47
N LEU A 322 -10.68 -17.08 0.86
CA LEU A 322 -10.15 -18.09 1.76
C LEU A 322 -10.78 -17.98 3.15
N GLY A 323 -10.85 -16.77 3.71
CA GLY A 323 -11.41 -16.51 5.04
C GLY A 323 -12.91 -16.77 5.14
N LYS A 324 -13.66 -16.64 4.05
CA LYS A 324 -15.07 -17.08 4.01
C LYS A 324 -15.22 -18.59 4.12
N SER A 325 -14.24 -19.33 3.62
CA SER A 325 -14.34 -20.78 3.41
C SER A 325 -13.64 -21.60 4.49
N LEU A 326 -12.62 -21.03 5.12
CA LEU A 326 -11.70 -21.73 6.01
C LEU A 326 -11.43 -20.91 7.28
N THR A 327 -11.12 -21.62 8.36
CA THR A 327 -10.58 -21.03 9.59
C THR A 327 -9.18 -21.57 9.87
N PRO A 328 -8.33 -20.84 10.60
CA PRO A 328 -7.00 -21.32 10.98
C PRO A 328 -7.03 -22.67 11.69
N GLU A 329 -8.00 -22.91 12.57
CA GLU A 329 -8.15 -24.15 13.35
C GLU A 329 -8.49 -25.34 12.45
N ASN A 330 -9.38 -25.12 11.47
CA ASN A 330 -9.74 -26.14 10.49
C ASN A 330 -8.52 -26.56 9.67
N VAL A 331 -7.71 -25.58 9.26
CA VAL A 331 -6.49 -25.79 8.46
C VAL A 331 -5.46 -26.58 9.27
N ASP A 332 -5.20 -26.21 10.51
CA ASP A 332 -4.22 -26.90 11.36
C ASP A 332 -4.63 -28.38 11.62
N SER A 333 -5.92 -28.63 11.86
CA SER A 333 -6.49 -29.98 12.00
C SER A 333 -6.40 -30.82 10.71
N TRP A 334 -6.60 -30.18 9.55
CA TRP A 334 -6.49 -30.84 8.25
C TRP A 334 -5.04 -31.23 7.95
N LEU A 335 -4.12 -30.30 8.17
CA LEU A 335 -2.72 -30.44 7.80
C LEU A 335 -1.99 -31.51 8.63
N THR A 336 -2.32 -31.64 9.91
CA THR A 336 -1.81 -32.74 10.77
C THR A 336 -2.22 -34.13 10.26
N ARG A 337 -3.37 -34.25 9.56
CA ARG A 337 -3.86 -35.53 9.02
C ARG A 337 -3.28 -35.90 7.65
N PHE A 338 -2.80 -34.93 6.87
CA PHE A 338 -2.35 -35.14 5.48
C PHE A 338 -0.83 -35.09 5.26
N VAL A 339 -0.02 -35.15 6.33
CA VAL A 339 1.45 -35.09 6.29
C VAL A 339 2.07 -36.07 5.28
N LEU A 340 1.49 -37.27 5.12
CA LEU A 340 1.99 -38.31 4.19
C LEU A 340 1.78 -38.00 2.69
N ARG A 341 0.95 -37.02 2.32
CA ARG A 341 0.68 -36.64 0.91
C ARG A 341 1.18 -35.24 0.55
N ARG A 342 2.03 -34.65 1.39
CA ARG A 342 2.53 -33.26 1.26
C ARG A 342 3.09 -32.95 -0.12
N ALA A 343 3.87 -33.85 -0.73
CA ALA A 343 4.45 -33.65 -2.06
C ALA A 343 3.39 -33.59 -3.18
N CYS A 344 2.32 -34.39 -3.07
CA CYS A 344 1.22 -34.41 -4.04
C CYS A 344 0.35 -33.15 -3.91
N VAL A 345 -0.01 -32.78 -2.67
CA VAL A 345 -0.76 -31.56 -2.37
C VAL A 345 0.01 -30.31 -2.79
N ARG A 346 1.33 -30.27 -2.55
CA ARG A 346 2.21 -29.18 -2.97
C ARG A 346 2.19 -28.95 -4.49
N ARG A 347 2.30 -30.02 -5.28
CA ARG A 347 2.22 -29.93 -6.76
C ARG A 347 0.82 -29.52 -7.22
N PHE A 348 -0.23 -30.11 -6.64
CA PHE A 348 -1.61 -29.80 -7.01
C PHE A 348 -1.99 -28.35 -6.71
N LEU A 349 -1.62 -27.83 -5.52
CA LEU A 349 -1.89 -26.44 -5.15
C LEU A 349 -1.13 -25.44 -6.02
N ALA A 350 0.16 -25.69 -6.30
CA ALA A 350 0.95 -24.85 -7.20
C ALA A 350 0.32 -24.77 -8.60
N SER A 351 -0.12 -25.91 -9.15
CA SER A 351 -0.83 -25.97 -10.44
C SER A 351 -2.21 -25.33 -10.38
N SER A 352 -2.93 -25.42 -9.26
CA SER A 352 -4.25 -24.81 -9.09
C SER A 352 -4.14 -23.30 -8.96
N LEU A 353 -3.15 -22.78 -8.23
CA LEU A 353 -2.88 -21.34 -8.11
C LEU A 353 -2.66 -20.70 -9.48
N ALA A 354 -1.93 -21.38 -10.38
CA ALA A 354 -1.71 -20.91 -11.75
C ALA A 354 -3.02 -20.62 -12.52
N GLN A 355 -4.12 -21.31 -12.19
CA GLN A 355 -5.43 -21.11 -12.81
C GLN A 355 -6.11 -19.81 -12.35
N TYR A 356 -5.72 -19.25 -11.21
CA TYR A 356 -6.23 -17.98 -10.68
C TYR A 356 -5.48 -16.75 -11.22
N GLY A 357 -4.43 -16.93 -12.03
CA GLY A 357 -3.62 -15.85 -12.58
C GLY A 357 -4.38 -14.86 -13.47
N GLY A 358 -5.54 -15.26 -14.02
CA GLY A 358 -6.41 -14.37 -14.79
C GLY A 358 -5.70 -13.64 -15.96
N ARG A 359 -6.29 -12.52 -16.40
CA ARG A 359 -5.75 -11.68 -17.49
C ARG A 359 -4.86 -10.53 -17.02
N ALA A 360 -4.93 -10.15 -15.75
CA ALA A 360 -4.12 -9.05 -15.21
C ALA A 360 -2.67 -9.51 -14.96
N GLU A 361 -1.70 -8.70 -15.41
CA GLU A 361 -0.26 -9.00 -15.30
C GLU A 361 0.18 -9.17 -13.84
N SER A 362 -0.15 -8.20 -12.96
CA SER A 362 0.23 -8.24 -11.55
C SER A 362 -0.32 -9.48 -10.83
N THR A 363 -1.51 -9.93 -11.20
CA THR A 363 -2.10 -11.17 -10.68
C THR A 363 -1.29 -12.40 -11.10
N ARG A 364 -0.94 -12.52 -12.39
CA ARG A 364 -0.10 -13.62 -12.88
C ARG A 364 1.27 -13.62 -12.22
N ALA A 365 1.89 -12.45 -12.07
CA ALA A 365 3.18 -12.30 -11.42
C ALA A 365 3.13 -12.78 -9.96
N LEU A 366 2.13 -12.34 -9.19
CA LEU A 366 1.92 -12.77 -7.80
C LEU A 366 1.64 -14.26 -7.66
N VAL A 367 0.83 -14.83 -8.58
CA VAL A 367 0.55 -16.26 -8.63
C VAL A 367 1.82 -17.07 -8.93
N ASN A 368 2.65 -16.60 -9.87
CA ASN A 368 3.93 -17.23 -10.19
C ASN A 368 4.88 -17.18 -9.01
N PHE A 369 4.98 -16.02 -8.33
CA PHE A 369 5.73 -15.88 -7.09
C PHE A 369 5.29 -16.91 -6.04
N ALA A 370 3.99 -16.95 -5.73
CA ALA A 370 3.44 -17.86 -4.74
C ALA A 370 3.64 -19.34 -5.12
N SER A 371 3.44 -19.69 -6.40
CA SER A 371 3.64 -21.05 -6.92
C SER A 371 5.08 -21.52 -6.76
N VAL A 372 6.05 -20.66 -7.06
CA VAL A 372 7.49 -20.99 -6.92
C VAL A 372 7.94 -20.95 -5.45
N LEU A 373 7.46 -19.98 -4.65
CA LEU A 373 7.68 -19.94 -3.20
C LEU A 373 7.23 -21.26 -2.55
N ILE A 374 6.09 -21.78 -2.99
CA ILE A 374 5.55 -23.05 -2.52
C ILE A 374 6.36 -24.22 -3.05
N SER A 375 6.74 -24.27 -4.33
CA SER A 375 7.26 -25.48 -5.01
C SER A 375 8.79 -25.61 -5.05
N ALA A 376 9.55 -24.53 -4.88
CA ALA A 376 11.01 -24.56 -4.98
C ALA A 376 11.68 -25.35 -3.84
N SER A 377 12.76 -26.06 -4.17
CA SER A 377 13.48 -26.95 -3.26
C SER A 377 14.79 -26.35 -2.70
N LYS A 378 15.37 -25.37 -3.41
CA LYS A 378 16.58 -24.62 -3.04
C LYS A 378 16.45 -23.19 -3.54
N ASN A 379 17.16 -22.27 -2.90
CA ASN A 379 17.13 -20.83 -3.22
C ASN A 379 15.71 -20.29 -3.37
N THR A 380 14.78 -20.78 -2.55
CA THR A 380 13.33 -20.63 -2.72
C THR A 380 12.92 -19.18 -2.92
N MET A 381 13.48 -18.26 -2.11
CA MET A 381 13.15 -16.85 -2.19
C MET A 381 13.63 -16.21 -3.50
N GLU A 382 14.88 -16.48 -3.89
CA GLU A 382 15.46 -15.98 -5.14
C GLU A 382 14.71 -16.53 -6.36
N ALA A 383 14.38 -17.83 -6.35
CA ALA A 383 13.57 -18.44 -7.40
C ALA A 383 12.16 -17.84 -7.49
N ALA A 384 11.52 -17.56 -6.34
CA ALA A 384 10.21 -16.93 -6.31
C ALA A 384 10.25 -15.49 -6.85
N ARG A 385 11.26 -14.71 -6.46
CA ARG A 385 11.53 -13.37 -6.99
C ARG A 385 11.74 -13.40 -8.50
N ASP A 386 12.58 -14.31 -8.98
CA ASP A 386 12.81 -14.51 -10.41
C ASP A 386 11.51 -14.82 -11.15
N ALA A 387 10.68 -15.72 -10.60
CA ALA A 387 9.40 -16.10 -11.20
C ALA A 387 8.38 -14.96 -11.26
N TYR A 388 8.35 -14.07 -10.26
CA TYR A 388 7.55 -12.85 -10.32
C TYR A 388 7.97 -11.96 -11.50
N CYS A 389 9.30 -11.82 -11.67
CA CYS A 389 9.90 -10.90 -12.63
C CYS A 389 9.79 -11.38 -14.09
N THR A 390 9.71 -12.69 -14.34
CA THR A 390 9.85 -13.29 -15.68
C THR A 390 8.85 -12.77 -16.72
N ASN A 391 7.66 -12.30 -16.32
CA ASN A 391 6.61 -11.88 -17.25
C ASN A 391 6.15 -10.43 -17.01
N LEU A 392 7.00 -9.62 -16.39
CA LEU A 392 6.71 -8.20 -16.26
C LEU A 392 6.78 -7.50 -17.62
N ARG A 393 5.88 -6.55 -17.83
CA ARG A 393 5.79 -5.77 -19.07
C ARG A 393 6.56 -4.46 -18.96
N PRO A 394 7.10 -3.94 -20.08
CA PRO A 394 7.58 -2.56 -20.14
C PRO A 394 6.51 -1.58 -19.65
N VAL A 395 6.90 -0.37 -19.27
CA VAL A 395 5.98 0.69 -18.85
C VAL A 395 6.12 1.88 -19.78
N ALA A 396 4.99 2.39 -20.27
CA ALA A 396 4.89 3.69 -20.91
C ALA A 396 4.31 4.69 -19.91
N ALA A 397 5.00 5.81 -19.67
CA ALA A 397 4.55 6.83 -18.74
C ALA A 397 4.82 8.24 -19.28
N VAL A 398 4.04 9.21 -18.83
CA VAL A 398 4.37 10.63 -19.05
C VAL A 398 5.62 10.97 -18.24
N ASP A 399 6.63 11.57 -18.87
CA ASP A 399 7.89 11.97 -18.26
C ASP A 399 7.71 13.32 -17.57
N ALA A 400 6.90 13.31 -16.52
CA ALA A 400 6.71 14.44 -15.66
C ALA A 400 7.78 14.43 -14.56
N PRO A 401 8.31 15.60 -14.14
CA PRO A 401 9.11 15.65 -12.94
C PRO A 401 8.27 15.08 -11.80
N PHE A 402 8.73 13.96 -11.24
CA PHE A 402 8.19 13.46 -9.98
C PHE A 402 8.32 14.57 -8.96
N ASP A 403 7.31 14.75 -8.10
CA ASP A 403 7.58 15.51 -6.90
C ASP A 403 8.70 14.81 -6.11
N GLN A 404 9.27 15.51 -5.14
CA GLN A 404 10.31 14.97 -4.26
C GLN A 404 9.88 13.70 -3.48
N TYR A 405 8.64 13.25 -3.64
CA TYR A 405 8.03 12.12 -2.96
C TYR A 405 7.61 10.99 -3.92
N GLY A 406 8.01 11.07 -5.20
CA GLY A 406 7.75 10.05 -6.20
C GLY A 406 6.29 9.97 -6.65
N ARG A 407 5.46 10.96 -6.30
CA ARG A 407 4.09 11.05 -6.81
C ARG A 407 4.08 11.86 -8.09
N CYS A 408 3.53 11.25 -9.12
CA CYS A 408 3.14 11.93 -10.34
C CYS A 408 1.62 11.98 -10.34
N ASP A 409 1.04 13.17 -10.16
CA ASP A 409 -0.30 13.43 -10.68
C ASP A 409 -0.18 13.36 -12.21
N SER A 410 -0.18 12.15 -12.76
CA SER A 410 0.06 11.92 -14.18
C SER A 410 -0.98 12.62 -15.03
N ASP A 411 -2.21 12.75 -14.52
CA ASP A 411 -3.32 13.34 -15.23
C ASP A 411 -3.21 14.87 -15.22
N GLY A 412 -2.90 15.50 -14.08
CA GLY A 412 -2.60 16.93 -14.03
C GLY A 412 -1.28 17.32 -14.70
N ALA A 413 -0.27 16.45 -14.67
CA ALA A 413 0.98 16.65 -15.40
C ALA A 413 0.76 16.55 -16.90
N LEU A 414 -0.02 15.57 -17.37
CA LEU A 414 -0.43 15.46 -18.76
C LEU A 414 -1.24 16.70 -19.19
N LYS A 415 -2.17 17.19 -18.36
CA LYS A 415 -2.90 18.44 -18.63
C LYS A 415 -1.93 19.61 -18.84
N ARG A 416 -0.98 19.83 -17.92
CA ARG A 416 0.05 20.88 -18.05
C ARG A 416 0.89 20.71 -19.32
N MET A 417 1.33 19.50 -19.62
CA MET A 417 2.10 19.21 -20.85
C MET A 417 1.31 19.51 -22.13
N VAL A 418 0.01 19.21 -22.13
CA VAL A 418 -0.89 19.54 -23.26
C VAL A 418 -1.05 21.06 -23.37
N ASP A 419 -1.23 21.76 -22.25
CA ASP A 419 -1.30 23.21 -22.20
C ASP A 419 0.00 23.87 -22.70
N ASP A 420 1.16 23.30 -22.36
CA ASP A 420 2.48 23.73 -22.82
C ASP A 420 2.76 23.37 -24.29
N GLY A 421 1.97 22.45 -24.86
CA GLY A 421 2.13 21.96 -26.23
C GLY A 421 3.27 20.96 -26.43
N ALA A 422 3.81 20.40 -25.35
CA ALA A 422 4.89 19.42 -25.39
C ALA A 422 4.62 18.30 -24.38
N ILE A 423 4.28 17.11 -24.88
CA ILE A 423 4.08 15.91 -24.06
C ILE A 423 5.36 15.08 -24.09
N LYS A 424 5.95 14.87 -22.93
CA LYS A 424 7.12 13.99 -22.79
C LYS A 424 6.66 12.62 -22.36
N ILE A 425 7.12 11.59 -23.04
CA ILE A 425 6.78 10.19 -22.81
C ILE A 425 8.07 9.42 -22.61
N ARG A 426 8.09 8.56 -21.61
CA ARG A 426 9.19 7.63 -21.36
C ARG A 426 8.69 6.20 -21.50
N PHE A 427 9.44 5.40 -22.24
CA PHE A 427 9.29 3.97 -22.28
C PHE A 427 10.42 3.31 -21.50
N THR A 428 10.06 2.51 -20.51
CA THR A 428 10.99 1.86 -19.59
C THR A 428 10.91 0.34 -19.74
N PRO A 429 12.04 -0.37 -19.96
CA PRO A 429 12.03 -1.82 -20.09
C PRO A 429 11.74 -2.49 -18.74
N ALA A 430 11.08 -3.65 -18.78
CA ALA A 430 10.93 -4.54 -17.62
C ALA A 430 12.22 -5.34 -17.34
N LYS A 431 13.37 -4.72 -17.53
CA LYS A 431 14.68 -5.33 -17.36
C LYS A 431 15.13 -5.17 -15.92
N ARG A 432 15.60 -6.28 -15.34
CA ARG A 432 16.32 -6.25 -14.08
C ARG A 432 17.71 -5.67 -14.24
N THR A 433 18.04 -4.64 -13.46
CA THR A 433 19.30 -3.88 -13.59
C THR A 433 20.52 -4.66 -13.09
N ASP A 434 20.31 -5.71 -12.29
CA ASP A 434 21.33 -6.64 -11.82
C ASP A 434 21.56 -7.84 -12.76
N LYS A 435 20.75 -7.98 -13.81
CA LYS A 435 20.83 -9.10 -14.77
C LYS A 435 21.19 -8.59 -16.16
N ASN A 436 22.18 -9.21 -16.78
CA ASN A 436 22.49 -8.95 -18.18
C ASN A 436 21.52 -9.75 -19.09
N SER A 437 20.28 -9.27 -19.19
CA SER A 437 19.26 -9.88 -20.05
C SER A 437 18.82 -8.93 -21.14
N THR A 438 19.06 -9.33 -22.40
CA THR A 438 18.76 -8.50 -23.58
C THR A 438 17.33 -8.67 -24.08
N GLN A 439 16.65 -9.77 -23.72
CA GLN A 439 15.27 -10.05 -24.18
C GLN A 439 14.23 -9.07 -23.61
N TYR A 440 14.51 -8.45 -22.46
CA TYR A 440 13.63 -7.45 -21.83
C TYR A 440 13.89 -6.02 -22.32
N LEU A 441 14.86 -5.83 -23.21
CA LEU A 441 15.10 -4.51 -23.82
C LEU A 441 13.96 -4.17 -24.77
N LEU A 442 13.66 -2.88 -24.84
CA LEU A 442 12.65 -2.33 -25.75
C LEU A 442 13.03 -2.63 -27.21
N ASP A 443 12.02 -2.88 -28.03
CA ASP A 443 12.14 -2.90 -29.48
C ASP A 443 11.63 -1.56 -30.03
N PRO A 444 12.53 -0.61 -30.38
CA PRO A 444 12.12 0.71 -30.85
C PRO A 444 11.31 0.66 -32.16
N GLY A 445 11.44 -0.41 -32.95
CA GLY A 445 10.65 -0.60 -34.17
C GLY A 445 9.17 -0.86 -33.91
N THR A 446 8.81 -1.11 -32.65
CA THR A 446 7.43 -1.37 -32.21
C THR A 446 6.79 -0.19 -31.49
N ALA A 447 7.51 0.91 -31.31
CA ALA A 447 7.00 2.09 -30.64
C ALA A 447 5.84 2.72 -31.46
N VAL A 448 4.68 2.85 -30.82
CA VAL A 448 3.48 3.46 -31.40
C VAL A 448 3.05 4.61 -30.51
N ILE A 449 3.06 5.82 -31.06
CA ILE A 449 2.49 7.01 -30.42
C ILE A 449 1.41 7.56 -31.34
N ARG A 450 0.22 7.78 -30.79
CA ARG A 450 -0.90 8.41 -31.49
C ARG A 450 -1.47 9.57 -30.69
N VAL A 451 -1.76 10.65 -31.40
CA VAL A 451 -2.56 11.78 -30.88
C VAL A 451 -3.82 11.89 -31.72
N ASN A 452 -4.99 11.79 -31.09
CA ASN A 452 -6.30 11.76 -31.77
C ASN A 452 -6.39 10.68 -32.87
N GLY A 453 -5.69 9.56 -32.68
CA GLY A 453 -5.63 8.46 -33.63
C GLY A 453 -4.59 8.59 -34.75
N TYR A 454 -3.95 9.76 -34.92
CA TYR A 454 -2.96 10.00 -35.97
C TYR A 454 -1.58 9.47 -35.59
N LEU A 455 -0.85 8.91 -36.55
CA LEU A 455 0.58 8.56 -36.42
C LEU A 455 1.49 9.75 -36.77
N PRO A 456 2.75 9.80 -36.28
CA PRO A 456 3.62 10.97 -36.45
C PRO A 456 3.97 11.31 -37.91
N ASP A 457 3.95 10.31 -38.79
CA ASP A 457 4.30 10.40 -40.21
C ASP A 457 3.09 10.65 -41.12
N GLU A 458 1.88 10.72 -40.56
CA GLU A 458 0.67 11.02 -41.33
C GLU A 458 0.64 12.50 -41.73
N LYS A 459 0.26 12.77 -42.98
CA LYS A 459 0.28 14.12 -43.58
C LYS A 459 -0.46 15.18 -42.76
N ASN A 460 -1.52 14.78 -42.06
CA ASN A 460 -2.39 15.66 -41.27
C ASN A 460 -2.25 15.42 -39.76
N ALA A 461 -1.15 14.79 -39.32
CA ALA A 461 -0.91 14.58 -37.91
C ALA A 461 -0.88 15.94 -37.18
N PRO A 462 -1.64 16.13 -36.10
CA PRO A 462 -1.70 17.39 -35.37
C PRO A 462 -0.49 17.55 -34.42
N PHE A 463 0.61 16.86 -34.68
CA PHE A 463 1.80 16.86 -33.84
C PHE A 463 3.03 16.42 -34.64
N SER A 464 4.19 16.67 -34.04
CA SER A 464 5.48 16.11 -34.45
C SER A 464 6.10 15.34 -33.28
N MET A 465 7.03 14.43 -33.56
CA MET A 465 7.65 13.61 -32.54
C MET A 465 9.16 13.51 -32.75
N GLU A 466 9.92 13.65 -31.66
CA GLU A 466 11.34 13.34 -31.60
C GLU A 466 11.54 12.22 -30.57
N SER A 467 12.43 11.27 -30.85
CA SER A 467 12.79 10.20 -29.92
C SER A 467 14.29 10.09 -29.75
N ARG A 468 14.72 9.75 -28.53
CA ARG A 468 16.12 9.54 -28.19
C ARG A 468 16.25 8.49 -27.09
N TRP A 469 17.38 7.81 -27.07
CA TRP A 469 17.75 6.97 -25.94
C TRP A 469 18.32 7.82 -24.81
N ASP A 470 18.09 7.39 -23.58
CA ASP A 470 18.78 7.91 -22.41
C ASP A 470 20.28 7.58 -22.43
N GLU A 471 21.02 8.07 -21.44
CA GLU A 471 22.47 7.84 -21.33
C GLU A 471 22.84 6.37 -21.18
N THR A 472 21.92 5.55 -20.64
CA THR A 472 22.13 4.11 -20.49
C THR A 472 21.87 3.31 -21.76
N GLY A 473 21.13 3.88 -22.72
CA GLY A 473 20.69 3.21 -23.93
C GLY A 473 19.56 2.19 -23.70
N GLU A 474 18.88 2.26 -22.55
CA GLU A 474 17.84 1.29 -22.16
C GLU A 474 16.44 1.91 -22.16
N ILE A 475 16.35 3.22 -21.93
CA ILE A 475 15.10 3.97 -21.83
C ILE A 475 14.92 4.79 -23.11
N LEU A 476 13.75 4.66 -23.75
CA LEU A 476 13.39 5.46 -24.92
C LEU A 476 12.56 6.67 -24.46
N GLU A 477 13.10 7.86 -24.64
CA GLU A 477 12.43 9.13 -24.39
C GLU A 477 11.83 9.66 -25.69
N CYS A 478 10.57 10.09 -25.64
CA CYS A 478 9.84 10.66 -26.75
C CYS A 478 9.27 12.03 -26.35
N GLU A 479 9.51 13.04 -27.18
CA GLU A 479 8.88 14.36 -27.06
C GLU A 479 7.87 14.54 -28.19
N VAL A 480 6.61 14.67 -27.83
CA VAL A 480 5.48 14.93 -28.72
C VAL A 480 5.17 16.42 -28.68
N ARG A 481 5.48 17.14 -29.77
CA ARG A 481 5.17 18.56 -29.90
C ARG A 481 3.85 18.75 -30.63
N LEU A 482 2.86 19.27 -29.92
CA LEU A 482 1.50 19.48 -30.43
C LEU A 482 1.45 20.73 -31.31
N HIS A 483 0.80 20.62 -32.46
CA HIS A 483 0.48 21.79 -33.28
C HIS A 483 -0.65 22.62 -32.61
N PRO A 484 -0.77 23.92 -32.90
CA PRO A 484 -1.81 24.77 -32.32
C PRO A 484 -3.23 24.20 -32.47
N GLU A 485 -3.51 23.56 -33.60
CA GLU A 485 -4.80 22.95 -33.92
C GLU A 485 -5.19 21.83 -32.94
N ALA A 486 -4.22 21.04 -32.48
CA ALA A 486 -4.42 19.98 -31.49
C ALA A 486 -4.78 20.52 -30.10
N ARG A 487 -4.35 21.76 -29.81
CA ARG A 487 -4.56 22.45 -28.54
C ARG A 487 -5.85 23.27 -28.51
N SER A 488 -6.43 23.55 -29.67
CA SER A 488 -7.67 24.32 -29.82
C SER A 488 -8.95 23.46 -29.89
N GLY A 489 -8.82 22.13 -29.91
CA GLY A 489 -9.96 21.22 -29.92
C GLY A 489 -10.69 21.15 -28.58
N GLU A 490 -11.79 20.40 -28.51
CA GLU A 490 -12.50 20.11 -27.24
C GLU A 490 -11.79 19.02 -26.42
N CYS A 491 -10.97 18.21 -27.08
CA CYS A 491 -10.41 17.01 -26.51
C CYS A 491 -9.11 16.58 -27.22
N LEU A 492 -8.17 16.07 -26.44
CA LEU A 492 -6.97 15.38 -26.91
C LEU A 492 -6.95 13.94 -26.41
N HIS A 493 -6.80 12.97 -27.30
CA HIS A 493 -6.59 11.56 -26.98
C HIS A 493 -5.12 11.20 -27.23
N LEU A 494 -4.46 10.66 -26.21
CA LEU A 494 -3.08 10.19 -26.27
C LEU A 494 -3.05 8.68 -26.10
N PHE A 495 -2.44 7.99 -27.06
CA PHE A 495 -2.11 6.58 -26.96
C PHE A 495 -0.60 6.40 -27.16
N ALA A 496 0.06 5.65 -26.28
CA ALA A 496 1.48 5.32 -26.41
C ALA A 496 1.77 3.90 -25.94
N ASP A 497 2.37 3.09 -26.81
CA ASP A 497 2.73 1.69 -26.55
C ASP A 497 4.08 1.34 -27.19
N ILE A 498 4.75 0.33 -26.65
CA ILE A 498 5.97 -0.26 -27.18
C ILE A 498 6.04 -1.72 -26.74
N SER A 499 6.67 -2.57 -27.54
CA SER A 499 6.98 -3.95 -27.16
C SER A 499 8.46 -4.10 -26.79
N ASP A 500 8.75 -5.09 -25.96
CA ASP A 500 10.13 -5.59 -25.81
C ASP A 500 10.45 -6.67 -26.86
N ARG A 501 11.68 -7.20 -26.82
CA ARG A 501 12.13 -8.26 -27.74
C ARG A 501 11.45 -9.62 -27.55
N ARG A 502 10.62 -9.79 -26.50
CA ARG A 502 9.74 -10.97 -26.33
C ARG A 502 8.39 -10.75 -27.01
N ASN A 503 8.18 -9.57 -27.61
CA ASN A 503 6.90 -9.12 -28.15
C ASN A 503 5.83 -8.94 -27.06
N GLU A 504 6.23 -8.64 -25.82
CA GLU A 504 5.31 -8.24 -24.76
C GLU A 504 5.11 -6.72 -24.82
N HIS A 505 3.85 -6.31 -25.02
CA HIS A 505 3.43 -4.91 -25.04
C HIS A 505 3.56 -4.27 -23.66
N SER A 506 3.80 -2.96 -23.66
CA SER A 506 3.92 -2.17 -22.45
C SER A 506 2.59 -2.07 -21.69
N GLN A 507 2.66 -1.67 -20.43
CA GLN A 507 1.57 -0.96 -19.79
C GLN A 507 1.45 0.39 -20.49
N TYR A 508 0.62 0.42 -21.55
CA TYR A 508 0.48 1.54 -22.46
C TYR A 508 -0.24 2.73 -21.81
N ILE A 509 0.00 3.92 -22.36
CA ILE A 509 -0.80 5.11 -22.07
C ILE A 509 -2.02 5.08 -22.97
N ASP A 510 -3.21 5.24 -22.40
CA ASP A 510 -4.46 5.49 -23.11
C ASP A 510 -5.28 6.48 -22.29
N LYS A 511 -5.22 7.76 -22.69
CA LYS A 511 -5.73 8.87 -21.90
C LYS A 511 -6.44 9.88 -22.78
N GLN A 512 -7.57 10.38 -22.28
CA GLN A 512 -8.36 11.43 -22.91
C GLN A 512 -8.33 12.67 -22.01
N VAL A 513 -7.88 13.80 -22.56
CA VAL A 513 -7.77 15.09 -21.88
C VAL A 513 -8.81 16.03 -22.45
N GLN A 514 -9.73 16.49 -21.61
CA GLN A 514 -10.69 17.52 -21.99
C GLN A 514 -10.00 18.88 -21.95
N LEU A 515 -10.10 19.63 -23.05
CA LEU A 515 -9.51 20.96 -23.18
C LEU A 515 -10.57 21.99 -22.79
N GLU A 516 -10.22 22.92 -21.92
CA GLU A 516 -11.10 24.04 -21.58
C GLU A 516 -11.12 25.01 -22.76
N ALA A 517 -12.33 25.37 -23.23
CA ALA A 517 -12.46 26.37 -24.30
C ALA A 517 -11.81 27.68 -23.83
N GLN A 518 -10.75 28.11 -24.53
CA GLN A 518 -10.15 29.41 -24.29
C GLN A 518 -11.17 30.48 -24.71
N SER A 519 -11.88 31.06 -23.73
CA SER A 519 -12.87 32.12 -23.89
C SER A 519 -12.25 33.48 -24.13
#